data_AF-A0A516SHY9-F1
#
_entry.id   AF-A0A516SHY9-F1
#
_cell.length_a   1.000
_cell.length_b   1.000
_cell.length_c   1.000
_cell.angle_alpha   90.00
_cell.angle_beta   90.00
_cell.angle_gamma   90.00
#
_symmetry.space_group_name_H-M   'P 1'
#
loop_
_entity.id
_entity.type
_entity.pdbx_description
1 polymer ?
#
loop_
_entity_poly.entity_id
_entity_poly.type
_entity_poly.pdbx_seq_one_letter_code
_entity_poly.pdbx_strand_id
1 'polypeptide(L)'
;MAEAPTWQSDNGVQYLCGGVGDDNMQVIKAERQNANVDLKFIEGARGAYVADVDLTVSGDALPQPLRIHADGPSCLLQLPTGRYQVVADYQGVQHAQGLRVGEGSRQLTFRW
;
A
#
# COMPACT_ATOMS: atom_id res chain seq x y z
N MET A 1 10.76 -19.73 7.29
CA MET A 1 9.29 -19.87 7.26
C MET A 1 8.79 -18.59 6.64
N ALA A 2 8.06 -18.61 5.53
CA ALA A 2 7.50 -17.38 4.98
C ALA A 2 6.26 -17.04 5.83
N GLU A 3 6.33 -15.95 6.59
CA GLU A 3 5.17 -15.46 7.35
C GLU A 3 4.12 -14.97 6.37
N ALA A 4 2.91 -15.52 6.46
CA ALA A 4 1.79 -15.06 5.65
C ALA A 4 1.48 -13.59 5.99
N PRO A 5 1.18 -12.74 4.99
CA PRO A 5 0.85 -11.33 5.22
C PRO A 5 -0.45 -11.29 5.99
N THR A 6 -0.42 -10.60 7.12
CA THR A 6 -1.59 -10.39 7.96
C THR A 6 -2.00 -8.93 7.88
N TRP A 7 -3.30 -8.67 8.02
CA TRP A 7 -3.78 -7.29 8.13
C TRP A 7 -3.19 -6.65 9.37
N GLN A 8 -2.37 -5.63 9.14
CA GLN A 8 -1.90 -4.74 10.17
C GLN A 8 -2.94 -3.63 10.33
N SER A 9 -3.21 -3.27 11.57
CA SER A 9 -4.14 -2.18 11.92
C SER A 9 -3.35 -1.08 12.60
N ASP A 10 -3.28 0.10 11.98
CA ASP A 10 -2.66 1.26 12.60
C ASP A 10 -3.57 2.47 12.44
N ASN A 11 -3.77 3.19 13.54
CA ASN A 11 -4.56 4.41 13.59
C ASN A 11 -5.99 4.27 13.01
N GLY A 12 -6.58 3.07 13.13
CA GLY A 12 -7.92 2.75 12.59
C GLY A 12 -7.95 2.38 11.10
N VAL A 13 -6.80 2.32 10.44
CA VAL A 13 -6.63 1.88 9.05
C VAL A 13 -6.07 0.47 9.03
N GLN A 14 -6.65 -0.37 8.18
CA GLN A 14 -6.11 -1.71 7.94
C GLN A 14 -5.27 -1.69 6.67
N TYR A 15 -4.08 -2.27 6.73
CA TYR A 15 -3.19 -2.43 5.59
C TYR A 15 -2.57 -3.82 5.58
N LEU A 16 -2.32 -4.34 4.39
CA LEU A 16 -1.72 -5.65 4.18
C LEU A 16 -0.72 -5.52 3.04
N CYS A 17 0.56 -5.66 3.37
CA CYS A 17 1.65 -5.62 2.42
C CYS A 17 2.19 -7.02 2.16
N GLY A 18 2.40 -7.36 0.90
CA GLY A 18 2.88 -8.68 0.53
C GLY A 18 2.80 -8.95 -0.97
N GLY A 19 3.23 -10.13 -1.39
CA GLY A 19 3.21 -10.54 -2.81
C GLY A 19 4.46 -11.28 -3.27
N VAL A 20 5.37 -11.61 -2.36
CA VAL A 20 6.52 -12.47 -2.64
C VAL A 20 6.16 -13.91 -2.26
N GLY A 21 5.71 -14.71 -3.25
CA GLY A 21 5.39 -16.13 -3.08
C GLY A 21 3.94 -16.51 -3.44
N ASP A 22 3.74 -17.76 -3.87
CA ASP A 22 2.45 -18.30 -4.36
C ASP A 22 1.34 -18.24 -3.29
N ASP A 23 1.67 -18.58 -2.03
CA ASP A 23 0.76 -18.53 -0.89
C ASP A 23 0.27 -17.10 -0.58
N ASN A 24 1.14 -16.10 -0.74
CA ASN A 24 0.78 -14.68 -0.58
C ASN A 24 -0.23 -14.21 -1.62
N MET A 25 -0.15 -14.74 -2.84
CA MET A 25 -0.99 -14.28 -3.94
C MET A 25 -2.46 -14.62 -3.71
N GLN A 26 -2.75 -15.76 -3.06
CA GLN A 26 -4.13 -16.17 -2.76
C GLN A 26 -4.75 -15.27 -1.68
N VAL A 27 -4.01 -14.97 -0.62
CA VAL A 27 -4.45 -14.05 0.44
C VAL A 27 -4.67 -12.65 -0.13
N ILE A 28 -3.68 -12.09 -0.85
CA ILE A 28 -3.80 -10.78 -1.50
C ILE A 28 -5.00 -10.75 -2.46
N LYS A 29 -5.24 -11.80 -3.25
CA LYS A 29 -6.40 -11.86 -4.15
C LYS A 29 -7.74 -11.87 -3.42
N ALA A 30 -7.85 -12.62 -2.32
CA ALA A 30 -9.07 -12.67 -1.52
C ALA A 30 -9.32 -11.32 -0.84
N GLU A 31 -8.27 -10.75 -0.25
CA GLU A 31 -8.31 -9.49 0.50
C GLU A 31 -8.45 -8.26 -0.40
N ARG A 32 -8.09 -8.34 -1.69
CA ARG A 32 -8.34 -7.27 -2.67
C ARG A 32 -9.80 -6.86 -2.78
N GLN A 33 -10.74 -7.76 -2.50
CA GLN A 33 -12.17 -7.45 -2.51
C GLN A 33 -12.58 -6.62 -1.28
N ASN A 34 -11.85 -6.78 -0.18
CA ASN A 34 -12.05 -6.06 1.07
C ASN A 34 -11.27 -4.73 1.09
N ALA A 35 -10.12 -4.70 0.43
CA ALA A 35 -9.31 -3.51 0.21
C ALA A 35 -9.95 -2.59 -0.83
N ASN A 36 -9.81 -1.28 -0.62
CA ASN A 36 -10.24 -0.27 -1.59
C ASN A 36 -9.06 0.48 -2.22
N VAL A 37 -7.84 0.21 -1.78
CA VAL A 37 -6.63 0.80 -2.33
C VAL A 37 -5.60 -0.29 -2.59
N ASP A 38 -5.07 -0.33 -3.82
CA ASP A 38 -3.98 -1.22 -4.24
C ASP A 38 -2.78 -0.35 -4.63
N LEU A 39 -1.66 -0.55 -3.95
CA LEU A 39 -0.39 0.12 -4.20
C LEU A 39 0.56 -0.86 -4.86
N LYS A 40 1.24 -0.44 -5.92
CA LYS A 40 2.30 -1.20 -6.58
C LYS A 40 3.57 -0.37 -6.66
N PHE A 41 4.69 -1.02 -6.35
CA PHE A 41 6.01 -0.42 -6.33
C PHE A 41 6.88 -1.04 -7.41
N ILE A 42 7.33 -0.20 -8.34
CA ILE A 42 8.23 -0.61 -9.42
C ILE A 42 9.38 0.38 -9.56
N GLU A 43 10.57 -0.11 -9.89
CA GLU A 43 11.74 0.70 -10.18
C GLU A 43 12.22 0.48 -11.62
N GLY A 44 12.66 1.58 -12.22
CA GLY A 44 13.39 1.61 -13.47
C GLY A 44 12.49 1.49 -14.69
N ALA A 45 13.07 1.78 -15.86
CA ALA A 45 12.36 1.72 -17.13
C ALA A 45 11.80 0.32 -17.48
N ARG A 46 12.34 -0.74 -16.85
CA ARG A 46 11.92 -2.13 -17.04
C ARG A 46 10.77 -2.55 -16.11
N GLY A 47 10.42 -1.74 -15.12
CA GLY A 47 9.36 -2.04 -14.15
C GLY A 47 9.72 -3.18 -13.21
N ALA A 48 10.93 -3.17 -12.64
CA ALA A 48 11.35 -4.16 -11.66
C ALA A 48 10.54 -3.97 -10.38
N TYR A 49 9.96 -5.04 -9.84
CA TYR A 49 9.22 -4.95 -8.59
C TYR A 49 10.18 -4.73 -7.43
N VAL A 50 9.90 -3.70 -6.62
CA VAL A 50 10.72 -3.35 -5.45
C VAL A 50 9.93 -3.53 -4.17
N ALA A 51 10.64 -3.89 -3.11
CA ALA A 51 10.15 -4.02 -1.74
C ALA A 51 10.93 -3.04 -0.85
N ASP A 52 10.63 -3.00 0.46
CA ASP A 52 11.26 -2.10 1.43
C ASP A 52 10.95 -0.62 1.11
N VAL A 53 9.64 -0.32 0.96
CA VAL A 53 9.16 1.04 0.65
C VAL A 53 8.48 1.61 1.90
N ASP A 54 8.92 2.77 2.35
CA ASP A 54 8.29 3.47 3.46
C ASP A 54 7.13 4.34 2.95
N LEU A 55 5.92 4.01 3.37
CA LEU A 55 4.71 4.70 2.99
C LEU A 55 4.23 5.58 4.14
N THR A 56 4.04 6.86 3.87
CA THR A 56 3.39 7.78 4.79
C THR A 56 2.03 8.17 4.22
N VAL A 57 0.97 7.72 4.87
CA VAL A 57 -0.42 8.04 4.51
C VAL A 57 -0.94 9.13 5.45
N SER A 58 -1.27 10.28 4.89
CA SER A 58 -1.86 11.40 5.62
C SER A 58 -3.24 11.69 5.07
N GLY A 59 -4.20 12.12 5.88
CA GLY A 59 -5.53 12.46 5.38
C GLY A 59 -6.34 13.21 6.42
N ASP A 60 -7.37 13.92 5.96
CA ASP A 60 -8.27 14.67 6.85
C ASP A 60 -9.08 13.73 7.77
N ALA A 61 -9.33 12.51 7.29
CA ALA A 61 -9.99 11.45 8.05
C ALA A 61 -9.06 10.75 9.07
N LEU A 62 -7.75 11.03 9.04
CA LEU A 62 -6.77 10.45 9.96
C LEU A 62 -6.32 11.52 10.96
N PRO A 63 -6.33 11.22 12.27
CA PRO A 63 -5.86 12.18 13.27
C PRO A 63 -4.36 12.46 13.17
N GLN A 64 -3.59 11.53 12.58
CA GLN A 64 -2.14 11.65 12.39
C GLN A 64 -1.68 10.88 11.15
N PRO A 65 -0.55 11.25 10.53
CA PRO A 65 0.03 10.51 9.43
C PRO A 65 0.39 9.09 9.86
N LEU A 66 -0.15 8.13 9.13
CA LEU A 66 0.12 6.70 9.25
C LEU A 66 1.43 6.38 8.52
N ARG A 67 2.31 5.61 9.16
CA ARG A 67 3.55 5.11 8.54
C ARG A 67 3.44 3.61 8.39
N ILE A 68 3.58 3.14 7.16
CA ILE A 68 3.51 1.73 6.78
C ILE A 68 4.84 1.38 6.12
N HIS A 69 5.47 0.32 6.59
CA HIS A 69 6.65 -0.21 5.94
C HIS A 69 6.23 -1.38 5.04
N ALA A 70 6.46 -1.25 3.74
CA ALA A 70 6.06 -2.22 2.74
C ALA A 70 7.21 -3.17 2.41
N ASP A 71 7.20 -4.36 3.00
CA ASP A 71 8.19 -5.43 2.72
C ASP A 71 7.96 -6.13 1.36
N GLY A 72 6.96 -5.70 0.58
CA GLY A 72 6.61 -6.32 -0.69
C GLY A 72 6.24 -5.31 -1.78
N PRO A 73 6.26 -5.73 -3.06
CA PRO A 73 5.97 -4.86 -4.20
C PRO A 73 4.48 -4.54 -4.39
N SER A 74 3.62 -5.07 -3.53
CA SER A 74 2.21 -4.76 -3.52
C SER A 74 1.72 -4.56 -2.09
N CYS A 75 0.93 -3.51 -1.87
CA CYS A 75 0.24 -3.28 -0.61
C CYS A 75 -1.23 -2.98 -0.87
N LEU A 76 -2.07 -3.61 -0.07
CA LEU A 76 -3.50 -3.34 0.00
C LEU A 76 -3.78 -2.47 1.21
N LEU A 77 -4.48 -1.37 1.01
CA LEU A 77 -4.92 -0.50 2.09
C LEU A 77 -6.45 -0.46 2.09
N GLN A 78 -7.02 -0.49 3.29
CA GLN A 78 -8.44 -0.33 3.54
C GLN A 78 -8.63 0.97 4.32
N LEU A 79 -8.83 2.05 3.58
CA LEU A 79 -9.03 3.39 4.11
C LEU A 79 -10.53 3.73 4.16
N PRO A 80 -11.01 4.49 5.15
CA PRO A 80 -12.37 4.99 5.10
C PRO A 80 -12.56 5.98 3.93
N THR A 81 -13.79 6.18 3.48
CA THR A 81 -14.11 7.19 2.45
C THR A 81 -13.62 8.58 2.88
N GLY A 82 -12.74 9.19 2.07
CA GLY A 82 -12.03 10.40 2.43
C GLY A 82 -10.96 10.80 1.41
N ARG A 83 -10.24 11.88 1.72
CA ARG A 83 -9.10 12.36 0.94
C ARG A 83 -7.82 12.06 1.70
N TYR A 84 -6.88 11.42 1.01
CA TYR A 84 -5.60 11.00 1.56
C TYR A 84 -4.48 11.41 0.62
N GLN A 85 -3.28 11.47 1.18
CA GLN A 85 -2.03 11.68 0.48
C GLN A 85 -1.11 10.56 0.91
N VAL A 86 -0.66 9.77 -0.06
CA VAL A 86 0.26 8.66 0.13
C VAL A 86 1.63 9.13 -0.36
N VAL A 87 2.62 9.11 0.53
CA VAL A 87 4.01 9.43 0.21
C VAL A 87 4.80 8.14 0.29
N ALA A 88 5.33 7.66 -0.83
CA ALA A 88 6.20 6.50 -0.89
C ALA A 88 7.66 6.97 -0.93
N ASP A 89 8.45 6.56 0.04
CA ASP A 89 9.91 6.73 0.09
C ASP A 89 10.56 5.41 -0.28
N TYR A 90 11.38 5.43 -1.32
CA TYR A 90 12.17 4.29 -1.73
C TYR A 90 13.61 4.73 -1.95
N GLN A 91 14.55 4.16 -1.17
CA GLN A 91 15.97 4.53 -1.18
C GLN A 91 16.24 6.05 -1.10
N GLY A 92 15.40 6.79 -0.36
CA GLY A 92 15.50 8.25 -0.22
C GLY A 92 14.87 9.05 -1.37
N VAL A 93 14.21 8.39 -2.32
CA VAL A 93 13.41 9.05 -3.36
C VAL A 93 11.94 9.03 -2.96
N GLN A 94 11.42 10.20 -2.63
CA GLN A 94 10.05 10.38 -2.15
C GLN A 94 9.08 10.74 -3.28
N HIS A 95 8.01 9.97 -3.41
CA HIS A 95 6.91 10.21 -4.32
C HIS A 95 5.61 10.40 -3.56
N ALA A 96 5.02 11.60 -3.66
CA ALA A 96 3.71 11.90 -3.09
C ALA A 96 2.61 11.76 -4.16
N GLN A 97 1.60 10.97 -3.86
CA GLN A 97 0.37 10.89 -4.65
C GLN A 97 -0.87 11.13 -3.79
N GLY A 98 -1.71 12.05 -4.25
CA GLY A 98 -3.03 12.28 -3.68
C GLY A 98 -4.01 11.19 -4.10
N LEU A 99 -4.77 10.67 -3.14
CA LEU A 99 -5.78 9.65 -3.34
C LEU A 99 -7.12 10.09 -2.74
N ARG A 100 -8.21 9.78 -3.43
CA ARG A 100 -9.56 9.94 -2.87
C ARG A 100 -10.28 8.60 -2.86
N VAL A 101 -10.63 8.17 -1.66
CA VAL A 101 -11.37 6.95 -1.38
C VAL A 101 -12.85 7.34 -1.25
N GLY A 102 -13.75 6.66 -1.97
CA GLY A 102 -15.19 6.98 -1.92
C GLY A 102 -15.98 6.59 -3.17
N GLU A 103 -15.31 6.49 -4.32
CA GLU A 103 -15.86 5.96 -5.57
C GLU A 103 -14.95 4.83 -6.06
N GLY A 104 -15.29 3.60 -5.68
CA GLY A 104 -14.62 2.39 -6.12
C GLY A 104 -13.22 2.14 -5.53
N SER A 105 -12.64 1.02 -5.93
CA SER A 105 -11.26 0.67 -5.62
C SER A 105 -10.29 1.49 -6.45
N ARG A 106 -9.20 1.93 -5.82
CA ARG A 106 -8.20 2.82 -6.41
C ARG A 106 -6.87 2.10 -6.48
N GLN A 107 -6.29 2.07 -7.67
CA GLN A 107 -4.94 1.54 -7.86
C GLN A 107 -3.96 2.68 -8.05
N LEU A 108 -2.85 2.63 -7.32
CA LEU A 108 -1.74 3.57 -7.34
C LEU A 108 -0.47 2.79 -7.69
N THR A 109 0.24 3.24 -8.71
CA THR A 109 1.51 2.64 -9.10
C THR A 109 2.59 3.68 -8.93
N PHE A 110 3.46 3.47 -7.95
CA PHE A 110 4.65 4.26 -7.76
C PHE A 110 5.74 3.69 -8.64
N ARG A 111 6.26 4.53 -9.54
CA ARG A 111 7.46 4.22 -10.29
C ARG A 111 8.53 5.24 -10.01
N TRP A 112 9.74 4.73 -9.84
CA TRP A 112 10.98 5.48 -9.79
C TRP A 112 11.75 5.29 -11.09
#